data_AF-A0A345ISC2-F1
#
_entry.id   AF-A0A345ISC2-F1
#
_cell.length_a   1.000
_cell.length_b   1.000
_cell.length_c   1.000
_cell.angle_alpha   90.00
_cell.angle_beta   90.00
_cell.angle_gamma   90.00
#
_symmetry.space_group_name_H-M   'P 1'
#
loop_
_entity.id
_entity.type
_entity.pdbx_description
1 polymer ?
#
loop_
_entity_poly.entity_id
_entity_poly.type
_entity_poly.pdbx_seq_one_letter_code
_entity_poly.pdbx_strand_id
1 'polypeptide(L)'
;MDNKLSELKAAAMAATPGPWISGDDSWSDGDHANISTADRYDSGIINIAQVDGGGSESGFDEPFSTEQQANARYITAANPAVILALLADNEAKDKRIAELERTNQSQDDHINQQQDRIDSLEKTNGDLGRSLGAAEKRLATPVRLKKVDSSNVPYAGDGFNAAVDYCADRVRAAGFTVQGDE
;
A
#
# COMPACT_ATOMS: atom_id res chain seq x y z
N MET A 1 22.67 -13.17 3.38
CA MET A 1 22.70 -13.39 1.92
C MET A 1 23.47 -12.25 1.23
N ASP A 2 23.39 -11.04 1.78
CA ASP A 2 23.99 -9.77 1.33
C ASP A 2 25.50 -9.80 1.10
N ASN A 3 26.25 -10.61 1.86
CA ASN A 3 27.69 -10.71 1.70
C ASN A 3 28.08 -11.25 0.31
N LYS A 4 27.31 -12.20 -0.24
CA LYS A 4 27.61 -12.82 -1.55
C LYS A 4 27.35 -11.88 -2.73
N LEU A 5 26.31 -11.05 -2.67
CA LEU A 5 26.03 -10.06 -3.73
C LEU A 5 27.05 -8.92 -3.71
N SER A 6 27.48 -8.52 -2.51
CA SER A 6 28.54 -7.52 -2.33
C SER A 6 29.89 -8.02 -2.85
N GLU A 7 30.23 -9.28 -2.55
CA GLU A 7 31.42 -9.96 -3.10
C GLU A 7 31.35 -10.07 -4.63
N LEU A 8 30.20 -10.47 -5.18
CA LEU A 8 30.00 -10.55 -6.63
C LEU A 8 30.11 -9.17 -7.31
N LYS A 9 29.56 -8.12 -6.69
CA LYS A 9 29.70 -6.74 -7.18
C LYS A 9 31.16 -6.31 -7.21
N ALA A 10 31.90 -6.55 -6.14
CA ALA A 10 33.32 -6.23 -6.06
C ALA A 10 34.14 -7.00 -7.11
N ALA A 11 33.87 -8.30 -7.27
CA ALA A 11 34.52 -9.12 -8.30
C ALA A 11 34.22 -8.61 -9.72
N ALA A 12 32.97 -8.28 -10.02
CA ALA A 12 32.59 -7.72 -11.32
C ALA A 12 33.22 -6.34 -11.58
N MET A 13 33.32 -5.46 -10.57
CA MET A 13 34.01 -4.17 -10.71
C MET A 13 35.52 -4.31 -10.94
N ALA A 14 36.15 -5.36 -10.40
CA ALA A 14 37.58 -5.60 -10.55
C ALA A 14 37.94 -6.37 -11.83
N ALA A 15 36.99 -7.10 -12.42
CA ALA A 15 37.18 -7.84 -13.66
C ALA A 15 37.33 -6.91 -14.88
N THR A 16 37.73 -7.46 -16.02
CA THR A 16 37.85 -6.70 -17.29
C THR A 16 36.49 -6.06 -17.62
N PRO A 17 36.40 -4.72 -17.72
CA PRO A 17 35.13 -4.04 -17.97
C PRO A 17 34.58 -4.29 -19.37
N GLY A 18 33.27 -4.03 -19.52
CA GLY A 18 32.58 -4.10 -20.81
C GLY A 18 32.03 -5.49 -21.15
N PRO A 19 31.32 -5.60 -22.27
CA PRO A 19 30.84 -6.89 -22.76
C PRO A 19 32.03 -7.76 -23.15
N TRP A 20 31.94 -9.04 -22.82
CA TRP A 20 32.90 -10.04 -23.28
C TRP A 20 32.34 -10.69 -24.54
N ILE A 21 33.23 -11.24 -25.37
CA ILE A 21 32.92 -11.96 -26.62
C ILE A 21 33.71 -13.27 -26.67
N SER A 22 33.16 -14.28 -27.34
CA SER A 22 33.90 -15.44 -27.85
C SER A 22 34.54 -15.08 -29.18
N GLY A 23 35.86 -15.30 -29.31
CA GLY A 23 36.61 -14.96 -30.52
C GLY A 23 36.33 -15.85 -31.73
N ASP A 24 35.68 -17.00 -31.53
CA ASP A 24 35.16 -17.87 -32.59
C ASP A 24 33.92 -18.62 -32.07
N ASP A 25 32.81 -18.49 -32.81
CA ASP A 25 31.54 -19.17 -32.52
C ASP A 25 31.38 -20.49 -33.31
N SER A 26 32.23 -20.74 -34.31
CA SER A 26 32.29 -22.00 -35.06
C SER A 26 33.51 -22.79 -34.63
N TRP A 27 33.41 -23.49 -33.51
CA TRP A 27 34.47 -24.38 -33.06
C TRP A 27 34.73 -25.44 -34.12
N SER A 28 35.97 -25.54 -34.62
CA SER A 28 36.38 -26.74 -35.33
C SER A 28 36.76 -27.84 -34.34
N ASP A 29 36.93 -29.07 -34.84
CA ASP A 29 37.22 -30.24 -34.02
C ASP A 29 38.51 -30.04 -33.20
N GLY A 30 38.39 -29.99 -31.87
CA GLY A 30 39.52 -29.74 -30.97
C GLY A 30 39.83 -28.26 -30.65
N ASP A 31 39.05 -27.30 -31.15
CA ASP A 31 39.27 -25.88 -30.90
C ASP A 31 38.80 -25.40 -29.53
N HIS A 32 39.57 -24.49 -28.92
CA HIS A 32 39.23 -23.84 -27.66
C HIS A 32 38.51 -22.49 -27.88
N ALA A 33 37.56 -22.14 -27.01
CA ALA A 33 36.96 -20.80 -27.02
C ALA A 33 37.81 -19.79 -26.24
N ASN A 34 38.27 -18.78 -26.96
CA ASN A 34 38.97 -17.64 -26.37
C ASN A 34 37.96 -16.54 -26.03
N ILE A 35 37.86 -16.21 -24.73
CA ILE A 35 36.98 -15.17 -24.22
C ILE A 35 37.77 -13.88 -24.07
N SER A 36 37.30 -12.79 -24.68
CA SER A 36 37.98 -11.51 -24.71
C SER A 36 37.00 -10.33 -24.72
N THR A 37 37.51 -9.11 -24.83
CA THR A 37 36.72 -7.96 -25.28
C THR A 37 37.03 -7.67 -26.75
N ALA A 38 36.12 -6.98 -27.46
CA ALA A 38 36.38 -6.55 -28.85
C ALA A 38 37.71 -5.79 -28.97
N ASP A 39 37.94 -4.82 -28.07
CA ASP A 39 39.18 -4.03 -28.08
C ASP A 39 40.44 -4.89 -27.88
N ARG A 40 40.40 -5.88 -26.97
CA ARG A 40 41.54 -6.77 -26.74
C ARG A 40 41.79 -7.67 -27.95
N TYR A 41 40.72 -8.19 -28.54
CA TYR A 41 40.78 -9.06 -29.70
C TYR A 41 41.37 -8.33 -30.92
N ASP A 42 40.84 -7.15 -31.24
CA ASP A 42 41.32 -6.32 -32.37
C ASP A 42 42.75 -5.82 -32.17
N SER A 43 43.16 -5.59 -30.92
CA SER A 43 44.51 -5.14 -30.59
C SER A 43 45.53 -6.27 -30.47
N GLY A 44 45.13 -7.53 -30.67
CA GLY A 44 46.00 -8.70 -30.48
C GLY A 44 46.52 -8.86 -29.04
N ILE A 45 45.76 -8.36 -28.05
CA ILE A 45 46.07 -8.49 -26.63
C ILE A 45 45.65 -9.89 -26.16
N ILE A 46 46.40 -10.45 -25.20
CA ILE A 46 46.05 -11.74 -24.59
C ILE A 46 44.60 -11.75 -24.09
N ASN A 47 43.91 -12.85 -24.42
CA ASN A 47 42.53 -13.10 -24.05
C ASN A 47 42.35 -13.15 -22.53
N ILE A 48 41.12 -12.95 -22.08
CA ILE A 48 40.77 -12.91 -20.65
C ILE A 48 40.74 -14.31 -20.07
N ALA A 49 40.16 -15.26 -20.81
CA ALA A 49 40.06 -16.66 -20.44
C ALA A 49 40.00 -17.55 -21.69
N GLN A 50 40.28 -18.83 -21.50
CA GLN A 50 40.09 -19.87 -22.50
C GLN A 50 39.21 -20.97 -21.91
N VAL A 51 38.28 -21.48 -22.70
CA VAL A 51 37.44 -22.64 -22.38
C VAL A 51 37.87 -23.78 -23.30
N ASP A 52 38.19 -24.93 -22.72
CA ASP A 52 38.73 -26.05 -23.47
C ASP A 52 37.70 -26.69 -24.41
N GLY A 53 38.13 -26.97 -25.63
CA GLY A 53 37.34 -27.62 -26.66
C GLY A 53 37.25 -29.12 -26.53
N GLY A 54 36.16 -29.68 -27.04
CA GLY A 54 36.01 -31.10 -27.29
C GLY A 54 36.02 -31.43 -28.78
N GLY A 55 36.30 -32.68 -29.11
CA GLY A 55 36.24 -33.20 -30.46
C GLY A 55 37.10 -34.46 -30.64
N SER A 56 37.04 -35.05 -31.84
CA SER A 56 37.75 -36.28 -32.19
C SER A 56 39.27 -36.05 -32.22
N GLU A 57 39.75 -34.85 -32.55
CA GLU A 57 41.18 -34.52 -32.49
C GLU A 57 41.70 -34.39 -31.06
N SER A 58 40.87 -33.91 -30.13
CA SER A 58 41.23 -33.83 -28.71
C SER A 58 40.94 -35.13 -27.94
N GLY A 59 40.22 -36.07 -28.56
CA GLY A 59 39.76 -37.32 -27.94
C GLY A 59 38.62 -37.13 -26.93
N PHE A 60 38.03 -35.94 -26.89
CA PHE A 60 36.93 -35.56 -26.00
C PHE A 60 35.68 -35.16 -26.81
N ASP A 61 35.10 -36.14 -27.48
CA ASP A 61 33.87 -36.00 -28.28
C ASP A 61 32.62 -35.67 -27.43
N GLU A 62 31.44 -35.85 -28.00
CA GLU A 62 30.16 -35.62 -27.32
C GLU A 62 29.96 -36.52 -26.07
N PRO A 63 29.38 -35.98 -24.99
CA PRO A 63 28.72 -34.67 -24.88
C PRO A 63 29.64 -33.49 -24.50
N PHE A 64 30.95 -33.73 -24.32
CA PHE A 64 31.87 -32.74 -23.77
C PHE A 64 32.01 -31.52 -24.67
N SER A 65 32.13 -31.71 -25.99
CA SER A 65 32.24 -30.60 -26.94
C SER A 65 31.05 -29.63 -26.87
N THR A 66 29.81 -30.15 -26.88
CA THR A 66 28.62 -29.31 -26.78
C THR A 66 28.50 -28.63 -25.40
N GLU A 67 28.87 -29.30 -24.31
CA GLU A 67 28.87 -28.71 -22.96
C GLU A 67 29.82 -27.51 -22.86
N GLN A 68 31.05 -27.64 -23.38
CA GLN A 68 32.03 -26.56 -23.32
C GLN A 68 31.60 -25.35 -24.17
N GLN A 69 30.95 -25.58 -25.32
CA GLN A 69 30.34 -24.49 -26.11
C GLN A 69 29.29 -23.73 -25.31
N ALA A 70 28.44 -24.44 -24.58
CA ALA A 70 27.45 -23.83 -23.71
C ALA A 70 28.10 -23.04 -22.56
N ASN A 71 29.17 -23.56 -21.96
CA ASN A 71 29.92 -22.89 -20.90
C ASN A 71 30.56 -21.58 -21.39
N ALA A 72 31.19 -21.58 -22.56
CA ALA A 72 31.77 -20.38 -23.15
C ALA A 72 30.71 -19.30 -23.43
N ARG A 73 29.55 -19.69 -23.97
CA ARG A 73 28.41 -18.78 -24.18
C ARG A 73 27.90 -18.23 -22.86
N TYR A 74 27.78 -19.07 -21.83
CA TYR A 74 27.34 -18.65 -20.51
C TYR A 74 28.29 -17.63 -19.88
N ILE A 75 29.60 -17.88 -19.88
CA ILE A 75 30.60 -16.96 -19.31
C ILE A 75 30.57 -15.61 -20.03
N THR A 76 30.47 -15.64 -21.37
CA THR A 76 30.38 -14.44 -22.21
C THR A 76 29.11 -13.63 -21.91
N ALA A 77 27.97 -14.31 -21.73
CA ALA A 77 26.70 -13.67 -21.38
C ALA A 77 26.69 -13.14 -19.94
N ALA A 78 27.30 -13.86 -18.99
CA ALA A 78 27.42 -13.51 -17.58
C ALA A 78 28.64 -12.61 -17.29
N ASN A 79 29.01 -11.76 -18.26
CA ASN A 79 30.15 -10.85 -18.13
C ASN A 79 29.92 -9.77 -17.06
N PRO A 80 30.99 -9.10 -16.60
CA PRO A 80 30.90 -8.10 -15.54
C PRO A 80 29.90 -6.96 -15.80
N ALA A 81 29.75 -6.50 -17.05
CA ALA A 81 28.82 -5.43 -17.37
C ALA A 81 27.35 -5.86 -17.14
N VAL A 82 27.00 -7.08 -17.56
CA VAL A 82 25.66 -7.65 -17.35
C VAL A 82 25.39 -7.89 -15.86
N ILE A 83 26.35 -8.46 -15.13
CA ILE A 83 26.21 -8.70 -13.69
C ILE A 83 26.01 -7.39 -12.92
N LEU A 84 26.79 -6.35 -13.23
CA LEU A 84 26.63 -5.04 -12.58
C LEU A 84 25.28 -4.39 -12.89
N ALA A 85 24.80 -4.51 -14.13
CA ALA A 85 23.48 -4.01 -14.51
C ALA A 85 22.35 -4.73 -13.75
N LEU A 86 22.43 -6.06 -13.62
CA LEU A 86 21.46 -6.86 -12.86
C LEU A 86 21.46 -6.51 -11.37
N LEU A 87 22.65 -6.32 -10.78
CA LEU A 87 22.77 -5.91 -9.38
C LEU A 87 22.19 -4.51 -9.15
N ALA A 88 22.42 -3.57 -10.08
CA ALA A 88 21.85 -2.23 -10.00
C ALA A 88 20.31 -2.25 -10.10
N ASP A 89 19.74 -3.07 -10.98
CA ASP A 89 18.29 -3.26 -11.08
C ASP A 89 17.70 -3.88 -9.79
N ASN A 90 18.41 -4.85 -9.20
CA ASN A 90 18.02 -5.45 -7.93
C ASN A 90 18.00 -4.41 -6.78
N GLU A 91 19.07 -3.62 -6.64
CA GLU A 91 19.15 -2.52 -5.67
C GLU A 91 18.05 -1.46 -5.87
N ALA A 92 17.67 -1.18 -7.13
CA ALA A 92 16.58 -0.25 -7.44
C ALA A 92 15.21 -0.82 -7.05
N LYS A 93 14.98 -2.12 -7.30
CA LYS A 93 13.76 -2.83 -6.89
C LYS A 93 13.62 -2.88 -5.38
N ASP A 94 14.69 -3.17 -4.64
CA ASP A 94 14.67 -3.17 -3.17
C ASP A 94 14.32 -1.80 -2.60
N LYS A 95 14.88 -0.72 -3.16
CA LYS A 95 14.52 0.66 -2.79
C LYS A 95 13.04 0.94 -3.03
N ARG A 96 12.51 0.48 -4.17
CA ARG A 96 11.09 0.67 -4.52
C ARG A 96 10.17 -0.11 -3.59
N ILE A 97 10.52 -1.34 -3.23
CA ILE A 97 9.77 -2.15 -2.26
C ILE A 97 9.73 -1.43 -0.91
N ALA A 98 10.89 -0.97 -0.40
CA ALA A 98 10.95 -0.25 0.88
C ALA A 98 10.14 1.06 0.87
N GLU A 99 10.04 1.77 -0.27
CA GLU A 99 9.19 2.94 -0.42
C GLU A 99 7.69 2.59 -0.39
N LEU A 100 7.30 1.52 -1.09
CA LEU A 100 5.93 1.03 -1.10
C LEU A 100 5.50 0.54 0.28
N GLU A 101 6.37 -0.17 1.00
CA GLU A 101 6.10 -0.60 2.38
C GLU A 101 5.86 0.59 3.32
N ARG A 102 6.68 1.65 3.23
CA ARG A 102 6.45 2.88 4.01
C ARG A 102 5.14 3.57 3.64
N THR A 103 4.81 3.60 2.35
CA THR A 103 3.57 4.20 1.86
C THR A 103 2.36 3.43 2.39
N ASN A 104 2.39 2.10 2.30
CA ASN A 104 1.34 1.24 2.83
C ASN A 104 1.17 1.42 4.33
N GLN A 105 2.28 1.47 5.09
CA GLN A 105 2.21 1.73 6.54
C GLN A 105 1.54 3.07 6.85
N SER A 106 1.90 4.14 6.11
CA SER A 106 1.25 5.44 6.29
C SER A 106 -0.24 5.42 5.92
N GLN A 107 -0.63 4.61 4.94
CA GLN A 107 -2.03 4.44 4.57
C GLN A 107 -2.80 3.68 5.66
N ASP A 108 -2.22 2.62 6.23
CA ASP A 108 -2.81 1.88 7.35
C ASP A 108 -3.01 2.77 8.58
N ASP A 109 -2.01 3.60 8.93
CA ASP A 109 -2.13 4.56 10.02
C ASP A 109 -3.27 5.56 9.79
N HIS A 110 -3.42 6.03 8.55
CA HIS A 110 -4.50 6.94 8.19
C HIS A 110 -5.88 6.26 8.21
N ILE A 111 -5.97 5.00 7.77
CA ILE A 111 -7.20 4.20 7.85
C ILE A 111 -7.61 4.01 9.30
N ASN A 112 -6.66 3.67 10.18
CA ASN A 112 -6.92 3.51 11.62
C ASN A 112 -7.44 4.82 12.24
N GLN A 113 -6.83 5.96 11.92
CA GLN A 113 -7.32 7.27 12.36
C GLN A 113 -8.72 7.59 11.83
N GLN A 114 -9.04 7.19 10.61
CA GLN A 114 -10.39 7.35 10.05
C GLN A 114 -11.40 6.47 10.79
N GLN A 115 -11.04 5.24 11.14
CA GLN A 115 -11.90 4.35 11.91
C GLN A 115 -12.22 4.94 13.29
N ASP A 116 -11.22 5.43 14.02
CA ASP A 116 -11.43 6.08 15.32
C ASP A 116 -12.38 7.29 15.22
N ARG A 117 -12.25 8.07 14.14
CA ARG A 117 -13.13 9.22 13.87
C ARG A 117 -14.55 8.76 13.56
N ILE A 118 -14.73 7.69 12.78
CA ILE A 118 -16.05 7.13 12.47
C ILE A 118 -16.72 6.66 13.77
N ASP A 119 -16.02 5.89 14.60
CA ASP A 119 -16.55 5.39 15.87
C ASP A 119 -17.00 6.53 16.80
N SER A 120 -16.22 7.63 16.85
CA SER A 120 -16.58 8.83 17.61
C SER A 120 -17.83 9.53 17.07
N LEU A 121 -17.95 9.65 15.75
CA LEU A 121 -19.12 10.24 15.10
C LEU A 121 -20.37 9.39 15.28
N GLU A 122 -20.26 8.07 15.15
CA GLU A 122 -21.36 7.14 15.39
C GLU A 122 -21.88 7.24 16.83
N LYS A 123 -20.97 7.30 17.80
CA LYS A 123 -21.34 7.52 19.20
C LYS A 123 -22.08 8.84 19.39
N THR A 124 -21.55 9.92 18.82
CA THR A 124 -22.15 11.26 18.90
C THR A 124 -23.54 11.28 18.27
N ASN A 125 -23.72 10.66 17.10
CA ASN A 125 -25.01 10.53 16.45
C ASN A 125 -26.01 9.72 17.29
N GLY A 126 -25.55 8.64 17.93
CA GLY A 126 -26.36 7.86 18.87
C GLY A 126 -26.82 8.67 20.08
N ASP A 127 -25.93 9.49 20.65
CA ASP A 127 -26.26 10.41 21.76
C ASP A 127 -27.27 11.48 21.31
N LEU A 128 -27.04 12.11 20.15
CA LEU A 128 -27.95 13.10 19.58
C LEU A 128 -29.33 12.50 19.29
N GLY A 129 -29.39 11.29 18.74
CA GLY A 129 -30.64 10.57 18.51
C GLY A 129 -31.42 10.32 19.79
N ARG A 130 -30.74 9.94 20.88
CA ARG A 130 -31.37 9.80 22.20
C ARG A 130 -31.89 11.13 22.74
N SER A 131 -31.09 12.19 22.64
CA SER A 131 -31.48 13.52 23.10
C SER A 131 -32.67 14.07 22.31
N LEU A 132 -32.69 13.86 21.00
CA LEU A 132 -33.79 14.25 20.12
C LEU A 132 -35.07 13.50 20.51
N GLY A 133 -35.01 12.17 20.63
CA GLY A 133 -36.17 11.38 21.07
C GLY A 133 -36.67 11.76 22.47
N ALA A 134 -35.77 12.15 23.39
CA ALA A 134 -36.17 12.67 24.69
C ALA A 134 -36.85 14.05 24.60
N ALA A 135 -36.37 14.93 23.72
CA ALA A 135 -37.00 16.21 23.46
C ALA A 135 -38.38 16.05 22.82
N GLU A 136 -38.51 15.17 21.82
CA GLU A 136 -39.79 14.83 21.18
C GLU A 136 -40.82 14.35 22.22
N LYS A 137 -40.44 13.44 23.13
CA LYS A 137 -41.32 12.99 24.22
C LYS A 137 -41.77 14.11 25.16
N ARG A 138 -40.86 15.04 25.47
CA ARG A 138 -41.19 16.20 26.32
C ARG A 138 -42.16 17.14 25.63
N LEU A 139 -41.95 17.41 24.34
CA LEU A 139 -42.81 18.27 23.54
C LEU A 139 -44.19 17.63 23.30
N ALA A 140 -44.26 16.30 23.22
CA ALA A 140 -45.51 15.55 23.09
C ALA A 140 -46.31 15.46 24.41
N THR A 141 -45.73 15.82 25.55
CA THR A 141 -46.44 15.80 26.85
C THR A 141 -47.39 17.01 26.93
N PRO A 142 -48.72 16.81 27.09
CA PRO A 142 -49.66 17.93 27.16
C PRO A 142 -49.38 18.89 28.32
N VAL A 143 -49.52 20.19 28.05
CA VAL A 143 -49.33 21.25 29.05
C VAL A 143 -50.46 21.19 30.08
N ARG A 144 -50.11 21.17 31.36
CA ARG A 144 -51.09 21.17 32.45
C ARG A 144 -51.43 22.58 32.87
N LEU A 145 -52.65 23.02 32.55
CA LEU A 145 -53.21 24.29 33.00
C LEU A 145 -54.35 24.03 33.98
N LYS A 146 -54.14 24.36 35.26
CA LYS A 146 -55.06 24.00 36.34
C LYS A 146 -56.08 25.12 36.57
N LYS A 147 -57.35 24.81 36.35
CA LYS A 147 -58.47 25.65 36.81
C LYS A 147 -58.67 25.55 38.32
N VAL A 148 -59.22 26.60 38.91
CA VAL A 148 -59.64 26.61 40.32
C VAL A 148 -61.13 26.34 40.41
N ASP A 149 -61.56 25.78 41.53
CA ASP A 149 -62.98 25.77 41.90
C ASP A 149 -63.41 27.21 42.23
N SER A 150 -64.21 27.82 41.34
CA SER A 150 -64.57 29.22 41.47
C SER A 150 -65.47 29.50 42.68
N SER A 151 -66.15 28.48 43.23
CA SER A 151 -66.91 28.61 44.48
C SER A 151 -66.01 28.86 45.70
N ASN A 152 -64.75 28.40 45.64
CA ASN A 152 -63.76 28.57 46.70
C ASN A 152 -62.90 29.84 46.54
N VAL A 153 -63.07 30.59 45.43
CA VAL A 153 -62.33 31.84 45.16
C VAL A 153 -63.32 32.95 44.77
N PRO A 154 -64.07 33.52 45.74
CA PRO A 154 -65.11 34.51 45.46
C PRO A 154 -64.57 35.72 44.69
N TYR A 155 -65.36 36.23 43.74
CA TYR A 155 -65.07 37.40 42.89
C TYR A 155 -63.88 37.28 41.92
N ALA A 156 -63.01 36.26 42.04
CA ALA A 156 -61.82 36.10 41.20
C ALA A 156 -61.71 34.75 40.48
N GLY A 157 -62.46 33.72 40.91
CA GLY A 157 -62.37 32.36 40.35
C GLY A 157 -62.72 32.26 38.86
N ASP A 158 -63.81 32.90 38.43
CA ASP A 158 -64.23 32.87 37.02
C ASP A 158 -63.25 33.62 36.11
N GLY A 159 -62.75 34.77 36.58
CA GLY A 159 -61.71 35.54 35.87
C GLY A 159 -60.39 34.76 35.75
N PHE A 160 -59.98 34.05 36.81
CA PHE A 160 -58.82 33.17 36.77
C PHE A 160 -59.01 32.04 35.75
N ASN A 161 -60.16 31.38 35.75
CA ASN A 161 -60.45 30.29 34.82
C ASN A 161 -60.54 30.78 33.35
N ALA A 162 -61.07 31.98 33.09
CA ALA A 162 -61.04 32.60 31.78
C ALA A 162 -59.61 32.92 31.29
N ALA A 163 -58.73 33.35 32.19
CA ALA A 163 -57.31 33.55 31.87
C ALA A 163 -56.60 32.21 31.58
N VAL A 164 -56.97 31.14 32.29
CA VAL A 164 -56.49 29.78 32.02
C VAL A 164 -56.94 29.30 30.63
N ASP A 165 -58.19 29.57 30.25
CA ASP A 165 -58.71 29.23 28.90
C ASP A 165 -57.98 30.01 27.80
N TYR A 166 -57.76 31.31 28.00
CA TYR A 166 -56.96 32.12 27.08
C TYR A 166 -55.53 31.56 26.92
N CYS A 167 -54.89 31.16 28.03
CA CYS A 167 -53.58 30.51 27.98
C CYS A 167 -53.62 29.19 27.21
N ALA A 168 -54.66 28.37 27.40
CA ALA A 168 -54.82 27.11 26.68
C ALA A 168 -54.92 27.32 25.16
N ASP A 169 -55.71 28.28 24.72
CA ASP A 169 -55.86 28.61 23.30
C ASP A 169 -54.54 29.09 22.67
N ARG A 170 -53.75 29.85 23.42
CA ARG A 170 -52.43 30.30 22.97
C ARG A 170 -51.42 29.15 22.90
N VAL A 171 -51.48 28.19 23.83
CA VAL A 171 -50.65 26.97 23.80
C VAL A 171 -51.00 26.11 22.59
N ARG A 172 -52.29 25.90 22.30
CA ARG A 172 -52.76 25.19 21.11
C ARG A 172 -52.35 25.88 19.82
N ALA A 173 -52.50 27.21 19.75
CA ALA A 173 -52.06 28.00 18.60
C ALA A 173 -50.54 27.92 18.36
N ALA A 174 -49.74 27.63 19.39
CA ALA A 174 -48.31 27.37 19.28
C ALA A 174 -47.97 25.91 18.89
N GLY A 175 -48.97 25.06 18.67
CA GLY A 175 -48.80 23.67 18.22
C GLY A 175 -48.63 22.65 19.35
N PHE A 176 -48.88 23.04 20.61
CA PHE A 176 -48.79 22.14 21.77
C PHE A 176 -50.19 21.71 22.24
N THR A 177 -50.29 20.51 22.79
CA THR A 177 -51.52 20.02 23.41
C THR A 177 -51.62 20.49 24.86
N VAL A 178 -52.85 20.64 25.35
CA VAL A 178 -53.18 20.90 26.76
C VAL A 178 -53.82 19.65 27.34
N GLN A 179 -53.62 19.37 28.63
CA GLN A 179 -54.21 18.20 29.29
C GLN A 179 -55.75 18.18 29.11
N GLY A 180 -56.26 17.09 28.54
CA GLY A 180 -57.68 16.93 28.18
C GLY A 180 -58.00 17.23 26.71
N ASP A 181 -57.00 17.57 25.88
CA ASP A 181 -57.14 17.65 24.42
C ASP A 181 -57.10 16.27 23.73
N GLU A 182 -56.68 15.23 24.47
CA GLU A 182 -56.56 13.84 24.05
C GLU A 182 -57.86 13.03 24.13
#